data_AF-A0A3B9Z0L7-F1
#
_entry.id   AF-A0A3B9Z0L7-F1
#
_cell.length_a   1.000
_cell.length_b   1.000
_cell.length_c   1.000
_cell.angle_alpha   90.00
_cell.angle_beta   90.00
_cell.angle_gamma   90.00
#
_symmetry.space_group_name_H-M   'P 1'
#
loop_
_entity.id
_entity.type
_entity.pdbx_description
1 polymer ?
#
loop_
_entity_poly.entity_id
_entity_poly.type
_entity_poly.pdbx_seq_one_letter_code
_entity_poly.pdbx_strand_id
1 'polypeptide(L)'
;MSPRSGWMDRKPAFAVSLVGLGTSIFLAYEYLWAGEVACPVGGAGCDVVRLSQYSSVLGIPVPLMGIGFYLTLAVLEIIRSERPGAQRMIDRTMLAMAGAGMAFSAYLTALEAFVIGAYCFWCLVSAACTLALALLYGLGWYFDETTDTDVAAGTGRKRRRRGGADHRDGDPPGRTGQH
;
A
#
# COMPACT_ATOMS: atom_id res chain seq x y z
N MET A 1 -7.85 29.01 -7.11
CA MET A 1 -8.76 27.88 -7.31
C MET A 1 -8.49 27.26 -8.68
N SER A 2 -7.81 26.12 -8.68
CA SER A 2 -7.99 25.06 -9.68
C SER A 2 -7.70 23.77 -8.92
N PRO A 3 -8.70 23.17 -8.25
CA PRO A 3 -8.55 21.82 -7.73
C PRO A 3 -8.42 20.95 -8.98
N ARG A 4 -7.18 20.57 -9.32
CA ARG A 4 -6.99 19.49 -10.28
C ARG A 4 -7.55 18.24 -9.64
N SER A 5 -8.81 17.96 -9.97
CA SER A 5 -9.40 16.64 -10.00
C SER A 5 -8.42 15.64 -10.62
N GLY A 6 -8.30 14.45 -10.04
CA GLY A 6 -7.66 13.31 -10.72
C GLY A 6 -6.62 12.50 -9.96
N TRP A 7 -6.38 12.75 -8.67
CA TRP A 7 -5.45 11.95 -7.87
C TRP A 7 -6.16 10.78 -7.17
N MET A 8 -6.54 9.79 -8.00
CA MET A 8 -7.17 8.51 -7.66
C MET A 8 -8.42 8.61 -6.77
N ASP A 9 -9.61 8.41 -7.37
CA ASP A 9 -10.70 7.74 -6.63
C ASP A 9 -10.03 6.58 -5.86
N ARG A 10 -10.05 6.60 -4.53
CA ARG A 10 -9.43 5.55 -3.70
C ARG A 10 -10.35 4.34 -3.53
N LYS A 11 -11.55 4.42 -4.11
CA LYS A 11 -12.53 3.36 -4.32
C LYS A 11 -11.91 2.05 -4.85
N PRO A 12 -10.99 2.05 -5.84
CA PRO A 12 -10.23 0.86 -6.26
C PRO A 12 -9.48 0.16 -5.14
N ALA A 13 -8.81 0.86 -4.21
CA ALA A 13 -8.07 0.19 -3.13
C ALA A 13 -9.03 -0.52 -2.16
N PHE A 14 -10.14 0.14 -1.82
CA PHE A 14 -11.21 -0.46 -1.03
C PHE A 14 -11.88 -1.64 -1.75
N ALA A 15 -12.18 -1.48 -3.04
CA ALA A 15 -12.78 -2.53 -3.87
C ALA A 15 -11.86 -3.74 -4.01
N VAL A 16 -10.56 -3.54 -4.28
CA VAL A 16 -9.58 -4.62 -4.37
C VAL A 16 -9.41 -5.31 -3.02
N SER A 17 -9.42 -4.57 -1.91
CA SER A 17 -9.39 -5.15 -0.57
C SER A 17 -10.62 -6.02 -0.29
N LEU A 18 -11.82 -5.59 -0.71
CA LEU A 18 -13.04 -6.41 -0.59
C LEU A 18 -12.99 -7.66 -1.47
N VAL A 19 -12.44 -7.57 -2.68
CA VAL A 19 -12.24 -8.73 -3.56
C VAL A 19 -11.23 -9.71 -2.95
N GLY A 20 -10.11 -9.22 -2.43
CA GLY A 20 -9.11 -10.01 -1.71
C GLY A 20 -9.69 -10.67 -0.45
N LEU A 21 -10.53 -9.96 0.29
CA LEU A 21 -11.25 -10.50 1.45
C LEU A 21 -12.22 -11.61 1.03
N GLY A 22 -13.04 -11.37 0.00
CA GLY A 22 -14.02 -12.34 -0.51
C GLY A 22 -13.35 -13.62 -1.01
N THR A 23 -12.25 -13.49 -1.76
CA THR A 23 -11.46 -14.65 -2.20
C THR A 23 -10.85 -15.41 -1.01
N SER A 24 -10.31 -14.72 -0.01
CA SER A 24 -9.75 -15.37 1.19
C SER A 24 -10.83 -16.08 2.03
N ILE A 25 -12.01 -15.47 2.17
CA ILE A 25 -13.17 -16.07 2.85
C ILE A 25 -13.64 -17.31 2.08
N PHE A 26 -13.76 -17.22 0.76
CA PHE A 26 -14.13 -18.35 -0.08
C PHE A 26 -13.14 -19.52 0.13
N LEU A 27 -11.84 -19.26 0.09
CA LEU A 27 -10.82 -20.28 0.30
C LEU A 27 -10.85 -20.86 1.72
N ALA A 28 -11.11 -20.04 2.74
CA ALA A 28 -11.25 -20.51 4.10
C ALA A 28 -12.51 -21.38 4.27
N TYR A 29 -13.61 -21.03 3.62
CA TYR A 29 -14.83 -21.81 3.61
C TYR A 29 -14.61 -23.17 2.95
N GLU A 30 -14.01 -23.18 1.75
CA GLU A 30 -13.65 -24.41 1.03
C GLU A 30 -12.68 -25.28 1.85
N TYR A 31 -11.73 -24.65 2.54
CA TYR A 31 -10.77 -25.35 3.39
C TYR A 31 -11.44 -26.08 4.57
N LEU A 32 -12.49 -25.49 5.14
CA LEU A 32 -13.19 -26.00 6.33
C LEU A 32 -14.35 -26.95 6.00
N TRP A 33 -15.06 -26.75 4.89
CA TRP A 33 -16.36 -27.39 4.66
C TRP A 33 -16.44 -28.28 3.40
N ALA A 34 -15.72 -27.96 2.33
CA ALA A 34 -16.03 -28.53 1.00
C ALA A 34 -15.13 -29.70 0.57
N GLY A 35 -13.94 -29.85 1.16
CA GLY A 35 -13.04 -30.97 0.87
C GLY A 35 -12.29 -30.86 -0.49
N GLU A 36 -12.90 -30.25 -1.51
CA GLU A 36 -12.36 -30.11 -2.87
C GLU A 36 -12.51 -28.66 -3.35
N VAL A 37 -11.42 -28.05 -3.83
CA VAL A 37 -11.44 -26.67 -4.35
C VAL A 37 -11.65 -26.67 -5.85
N ALA A 38 -12.74 -26.05 -6.30
CA ALA A 38 -12.99 -25.82 -7.71
C ALA A 38 -11.86 -24.96 -8.33
N CYS A 39 -11.07 -25.56 -9.23
CA CYS A 39 -9.96 -24.91 -9.90
C CYS A 39 -10.40 -24.46 -11.31
N PRO A 40 -10.61 -23.15 -11.57
CA PRO A 40 -11.23 -22.67 -12.82
C PRO A 40 -10.42 -22.96 -14.09
N VAL A 41 -9.11 -23.17 -13.93
CA VAL A 41 -8.17 -23.41 -15.03
C VAL A 41 -8.05 -24.90 -15.38
N GLY A 42 -8.79 -25.76 -14.66
CA GLY A 42 -8.77 -27.21 -14.84
C GLY A 42 -7.59 -27.90 -14.14
N GLY A 43 -7.79 -29.17 -13.77
CA GLY A 43 -6.79 -30.01 -13.09
C GLY A 43 -6.84 -29.95 -11.57
N ALA A 44 -6.03 -30.80 -10.92
CA ALA A 44 -5.95 -30.94 -9.47
C ALA A 44 -4.99 -29.93 -8.79
N GLY A 45 -4.52 -28.91 -9.52
CA GLY A 45 -3.47 -28.00 -9.03
C GLY A 45 -3.86 -27.23 -7.77
N CYS A 46 -5.10 -26.74 -7.69
CA CYS A 46 -5.61 -26.06 -6.49
C CYS A 46 -5.65 -27.00 -5.27
N ASP A 47 -6.08 -28.24 -5.46
CA ASP A 47 -6.15 -29.24 -4.38
C ASP A 47 -4.77 -29.72 -3.95
N VAL A 48 -3.84 -29.92 -4.89
CA VAL A 48 -2.44 -30.26 -4.59
C VAL A 48 -1.79 -29.18 -3.73
N VAL A 49 -1.99 -27.90 -4.07
CA VAL A 49 -1.47 -26.78 -3.27
C VAL A 49 -2.16 -26.73 -1.90
N ARG A 50 -3.49 -26.92 -1.83
CA ARG A 50 -4.27 -26.90 -0.58
C ARG A 50 -3.90 -28.03 0.39
N LEU A 51 -3.66 -29.23 -0.12
CA LEU A 51 -3.27 -30.41 0.68
C LEU A 51 -1.78 -30.42 1.02
N SER A 52 -0.99 -29.53 0.39
CA SER A 52 0.43 -29.43 0.69
C SER A 52 0.68 -28.88 2.10
N GLN A 53 1.84 -29.23 2.66
CA GLN A 53 2.32 -28.68 3.93
C GLN A 53 2.43 -27.14 3.95
N TYR A 54 2.48 -26.50 2.77
CA TYR A 54 2.58 -25.05 2.61
C TYR A 54 1.23 -24.32 2.70
N SER A 55 0.10 -25.04 2.70
CA SER A 55 -1.23 -24.45 2.92
C SER A 55 -1.46 -23.99 4.35
N SER A 56 -0.57 -24.39 5.26
CA SER A 56 -0.48 -23.90 6.63
C SER A 56 0.95 -23.41 6.91
N VAL A 57 1.06 -22.21 7.45
CA VAL A 57 2.35 -21.65 7.87
C VAL A 57 2.29 -21.50 9.38
N LEU A 58 3.24 -22.11 10.08
CA LEU A 58 3.29 -22.14 11.56
C LEU A 58 2.02 -22.73 12.20
N GLY A 59 1.35 -23.67 11.52
CA GLY A 59 0.09 -24.27 11.97
C GLY A 59 -1.15 -23.41 11.71
N ILE A 60 -1.00 -22.22 11.11
CA ILE A 60 -2.11 -21.34 10.74
C ILE A 60 -2.37 -21.48 9.23
N PRO A 61 -3.60 -21.83 8.81
CA PRO A 61 -3.94 -21.88 7.40
C PRO A 61 -3.70 -20.53 6.70
N VAL A 62 -3.05 -20.56 5.54
CA VAL A 62 -2.79 -19.37 4.72
C VAL A 62 -4.06 -18.57 4.41
N PRO A 63 -5.23 -19.19 4.13
CA PRO A 63 -6.48 -18.45 3.90
C PRO A 63 -6.89 -17.55 5.08
N LEU A 64 -6.67 -18.01 6.32
CA LEU A 64 -6.98 -17.24 7.52
C LEU A 64 -6.05 -16.03 7.67
N MET A 65 -4.77 -16.19 7.33
CA MET A 65 -3.84 -15.05 7.29
C MET A 65 -4.24 -14.04 6.22
N GLY A 66 -4.69 -14.51 5.04
CA GLY A 66 -5.24 -13.65 3.99
C GLY A 66 -6.43 -12.81 4.48
N ILE A 67 -7.40 -13.44 5.17
CA ILE A 67 -8.53 -12.72 5.78
C ILE A 67 -8.04 -11.63 6.72
N GLY A 68 -7.15 -11.97 7.66
CA GLY A 68 -6.59 -11.01 8.61
C GLY A 68 -5.90 -9.84 7.92
N PHE A 69 -5.13 -10.12 6.87
CA PHE A 69 -4.42 -9.12 6.07
C PHE A 69 -5.37 -8.13 5.38
N TYR A 70 -6.31 -8.62 4.57
CA TYR A 70 -7.25 -7.76 3.84
C TYR A 70 -8.21 -7.02 4.77
N LEU A 71 -8.65 -7.66 5.87
CA LEU A 71 -9.49 -7.01 6.87
C LEU A 71 -8.74 -5.85 7.55
N THR A 72 -7.48 -6.06 7.92
CA THR A 72 -6.66 -5.02 8.54
C THR A 72 -6.51 -3.82 7.61
N LEU A 73 -6.21 -4.06 6.32
CA LEU A 73 -6.12 -2.98 5.32
C LEU A 73 -7.44 -2.21 5.17
N ALA A 74 -8.57 -2.92 5.07
CA ALA A 74 -9.90 -2.29 4.97
C ALA A 74 -10.22 -1.43 6.20
N VAL A 75 -9.93 -1.92 7.41
CA VAL A 75 -10.13 -1.16 8.66
C VAL A 75 -9.22 0.07 8.73
N LEU A 76 -7.95 -0.05 8.32
CA LEU A 76 -7.03 1.08 8.26
C LEU A 76 -7.51 2.17 7.29
N GLU A 77 -8.13 1.81 6.16
CA GLU A 77 -8.72 2.79 5.23
C GLU A 77 -9.85 3.58 5.89
N ILE A 78 -10.71 2.92 6.68
CA ILE A 78 -11.80 3.56 7.42
C ILE A 78 -11.23 4.51 8.49
N ILE A 79 -10.30 4.03 9.32
CA ILE A 79 -9.69 4.83 10.40
C ILE A 79 -8.97 6.06 9.84
N ARG A 80 -8.32 5.92 8.67
CA ARG A 80 -7.67 7.04 7.98
C ARG A 80 -8.64 8.15 7.60
N SER A 81 -9.86 7.79 7.20
CA SER A 81 -10.91 8.74 6.82
C SER A 81 -11.42 9.53 8.04
N GLU A 82 -11.56 8.85 9.17
CA GLU A 82 -12.05 9.43 10.44
C GLU A 82 -10.99 10.30 11.14
N ARG A 83 -9.69 10.04 10.94
CA ARG A 83 -8.59 10.70 11.67
C ARG A 83 -7.58 11.42 10.75
N PRO A 84 -7.88 12.65 10.28
CA PRO A 84 -7.01 13.39 9.37
C PRO A 84 -5.61 13.70 9.95
N GLY A 85 -5.44 13.78 11.27
CA GLY A 85 -4.14 14.01 11.90
C GLY A 85 -3.16 12.83 11.88
N ALA A 86 -3.63 11.60 11.63
CA ALA A 86 -2.81 10.39 11.69
C ALA A 86 -2.50 9.78 10.31
N GLN A 87 -2.90 10.45 9.22
CA GLN A 87 -2.85 9.90 7.86
C GLN A 87 -1.45 9.44 7.44
N ARG A 88 -0.40 10.24 7.73
CA ARG A 88 0.98 9.90 7.38
C ARG A 88 1.47 8.61 8.05
N MET A 89 1.08 8.38 9.30
CA MET A 89 1.46 7.18 10.03
C MET A 89 0.71 5.95 9.49
N ILE A 90 -0.59 6.10 9.23
CA ILE A 90 -1.42 5.03 8.66
C ILE A 90 -0.90 4.62 7.28
N ASP A 91 -0.54 5.59 6.44
CA ASP A 91 -0.03 5.33 5.08
C ASP A 91 1.29 4.54 5.09
N ARG A 92 2.20 4.89 6.01
CA ARG A 92 3.45 4.13 6.21
C ARG A 92 3.17 2.70 6.66
N THR A 93 2.22 2.52 7.59
CA THR A 93 1.83 1.18 8.06
C THR A 93 1.20 0.37 6.93
N MET A 94 0.31 0.95 6.13
CA MET A 94 -0.32 0.29 4.99
C MET A 94 0.70 -0.10 3.93
N LEU A 95 1.68 0.77 3.65
CA LEU A 95 2.76 0.47 2.73
C LEU A 95 3.65 -0.68 3.24
N ALA A 96 4.02 -0.65 4.52
CA ALA A 96 4.81 -1.72 5.13
C ALA A 96 4.06 -3.06 5.11
N MET A 97 2.76 -3.05 5.43
CA MET A 97 1.89 -4.23 5.35
C MET A 97 1.81 -4.75 3.91
N ALA A 98 1.55 -3.87 2.93
CA ALA A 98 1.47 -4.26 1.53
C ALA A 98 2.80 -4.81 0.99
N GLY A 99 3.93 -4.24 1.41
CA GLY A 99 5.26 -4.76 1.11
C GLY A 99 5.49 -6.16 1.70
N ALA A 100 5.09 -6.38 2.96
CA ALA A 100 5.17 -7.70 3.60
C ALA A 100 4.26 -8.73 2.90
N GLY A 101 3.02 -8.34 2.57
CA GLY A 101 2.09 -9.18 1.81
C GLY A 101 2.61 -9.52 0.42
N MET A 102 3.29 -8.58 -0.25
CA MET A 102 3.90 -8.81 -1.56
C MET A 102 5.07 -9.78 -1.48
N ALA A 103 5.94 -9.62 -0.47
CA ALA A 103 7.05 -10.55 -0.22
C ALA A 103 6.52 -11.96 0.07
N PHE A 104 5.47 -12.07 0.89
CA PHE A 104 4.82 -13.33 1.18
C PHE A 104 4.17 -13.96 -0.06
N SER A 105 3.49 -13.16 -0.90
CA SER A 105 2.91 -13.62 -2.15
C SER A 105 3.99 -14.14 -3.11
N ALA A 106 5.10 -13.41 -3.27
CA ALA A 106 6.23 -13.84 -4.09
C ALA A 106 6.85 -15.14 -3.57
N TYR A 107 6.95 -15.30 -2.24
CA TYR A 107 7.41 -16.54 -1.62
C TYR A 107 6.50 -17.73 -1.95
N LEU A 108 5.18 -17.57 -1.85
CA LEU A 108 4.23 -18.63 -2.23
C LEU A 108 4.30 -18.96 -3.72
N THR A 109 4.37 -17.96 -4.59
CA THR A 109 4.52 -18.18 -6.04
C THR A 109 5.82 -18.91 -6.36
N ALA A 110 6.92 -18.61 -5.67
CA ALA A 110 8.16 -19.36 -5.80
C ALA A 110 8.00 -20.82 -5.35
N LEU A 111 7.30 -21.08 -4.24
CA LEU A 111 7.02 -22.45 -3.78
C LEU A 111 6.17 -23.23 -4.79
N GLU A 112 5.13 -22.63 -5.35
CA GLU A 112 4.28 -23.24 -6.38
C GLU A 112 5.11 -23.64 -7.61
N ALA A 113 5.99 -22.75 -8.08
CA ALA A 113 6.81 -22.98 -9.26
C ALA A 113 7.97 -23.96 -9.05
N PHE A 114 8.68 -23.89 -7.92
CA PHE A 114 9.91 -24.65 -7.69
C PHE A 114 9.72 -25.94 -6.87
N VAL A 115 8.72 -26.00 -5.99
CA VAL A 115 8.56 -27.12 -5.05
C VAL A 115 7.36 -28.00 -5.42
N ILE A 116 6.20 -27.39 -5.63
CA ILE A 116 4.96 -28.13 -5.85
C ILE A 116 4.82 -28.55 -7.33
N GLY A 117 5.29 -27.70 -8.25
CA GLY A 117 5.14 -27.93 -9.69
C GLY A 117 3.69 -27.80 -10.18
N ALA A 118 2.83 -27.15 -9.40
CA ALA A 118 1.43 -26.91 -9.71
C ALA A 118 1.04 -25.48 -9.30
N TYR A 119 0.16 -24.86 -10.08
CA TYR A 119 -0.31 -23.51 -9.86
C TYR A 119 -1.73 -23.50 -9.30
N CYS A 120 -1.96 -22.79 -8.20
CA CYS A 120 -3.30 -22.56 -7.69
C CYS A 120 -3.85 -21.23 -8.20
N PHE A 121 -4.88 -21.28 -9.04
CA PHE A 121 -5.50 -20.09 -9.61
C PHE A 121 -5.94 -19.08 -8.55
N TRP A 122 -6.52 -19.56 -7.45
CA TRP A 122 -6.97 -18.68 -6.37
C TRP A 122 -5.83 -18.01 -5.61
N CYS A 123 -4.71 -18.72 -5.42
CA CYS A 123 -3.50 -18.14 -4.84
C CYS A 123 -2.92 -17.06 -5.74
N LEU A 124 -2.87 -17.30 -7.05
CA LEU A 124 -2.47 -16.31 -8.06
C LEU A 124 -3.40 -15.08 -8.08
N VAL A 125 -4.72 -15.26 -7.96
CA VAL A 125 -5.67 -14.15 -7.85
C VAL A 125 -5.38 -13.31 -6.60
N SER A 126 -5.17 -13.95 -5.45
CA SER A 126 -4.83 -13.24 -4.21
C SER A 126 -3.47 -12.52 -4.31
N ALA A 127 -2.47 -13.13 -4.95
CA ALA A 127 -1.19 -12.50 -5.22
C ALA A 127 -1.35 -11.26 -6.12
N ALA A 128 -2.18 -11.35 -7.15
CA ALA A 128 -2.50 -10.22 -8.02
C ALA A 128 -3.23 -9.09 -7.28
N CYS A 129 -4.19 -9.42 -6.40
CA CYS A 129 -4.85 -8.44 -5.54
C CYS A 129 -3.87 -7.75 -4.60
N THR A 130 -2.96 -8.51 -3.96
CA THR A 130 -1.95 -7.95 -3.05
C THR A 130 -0.96 -7.06 -3.81
N LEU A 131 -0.53 -7.46 -5.00
CA LEU A 131 0.31 -6.64 -5.88
C LEU A 131 -0.39 -5.35 -6.29
N ALA A 132 -1.67 -5.42 -6.66
CA ALA A 132 -2.47 -4.25 -7.00
C ALA A 132 -2.58 -3.28 -5.82
N LEU A 133 -2.82 -3.77 -4.59
CA LEU A 133 -2.82 -2.94 -3.38
C LEU A 133 -1.45 -2.33 -3.11
N ALA A 134 -0.37 -3.10 -3.23
CA ALA A 134 0.99 -2.61 -3.05
C ALA A 134 1.34 -1.51 -4.06
N LEU A 135 0.91 -1.65 -5.32
CA LEU A 135 1.07 -0.61 -6.34
C LEU A 135 0.23 0.62 -6.02
N LEU A 136 -1.04 0.46 -5.63
CA LEU A 136 -1.91 1.58 -5.30
C LEU A 136 -1.38 2.40 -4.10
N TYR A 137 -0.94 1.72 -3.04
CA TYR A 137 -0.35 2.38 -1.87
C TYR A 137 1.05 2.93 -2.16
N GLY A 138 1.86 2.20 -2.92
CA GLY A 138 3.21 2.62 -3.33
C GLY A 138 3.20 3.84 -4.24
N LEU A 139 2.30 3.90 -5.23
CA LEU A 139 2.10 5.09 -6.04
C LEU A 139 1.67 6.27 -5.17
N GLY A 140 0.69 6.08 -4.28
CA GLY A 140 0.22 7.14 -3.38
C GLY A 140 1.33 7.70 -2.48
N TRP A 141 2.22 6.83 -1.99
CA TRP A 141 3.36 7.23 -1.16
C TRP A 141 4.48 7.92 -1.96
N TYR A 142 4.85 7.36 -3.12
CA TYR A 142 5.85 7.96 -4.02
C TYR A 142 5.49 9.41 -4.36
N PHE A 143 4.20 9.62 -4.62
CA PHE A 143 3.64 10.91 -4.97
C PHE A 143 3.57 11.90 -3.78
N ASP A 144 3.28 11.43 -2.57
CA ASP A 144 3.35 12.26 -1.34
C ASP A 144 4.81 12.70 -1.05
N GLU A 145 5.76 11.77 -1.17
CA GLU A 145 7.20 12.06 -0.98
C GLU A 145 7.71 13.10 -1.98
N THR A 146 7.32 13.02 -3.26
CA THR A 146 7.68 14.05 -4.25
C THR A 146 7.11 15.43 -3.91
N THR A 147 5.90 15.48 -3.33
CA THR A 147 5.25 16.74 -2.95
C THR A 147 5.94 17.39 -1.75
N ASP A 148 6.33 16.62 -0.74
CA ASP A 148 7.02 17.14 0.45
C ASP A 148 8.43 17.67 0.08
N THR A 149 9.12 16.99 -0.84
CA THR A 149 10.44 17.40 -1.34
C THR A 149 10.36 18.74 -2.09
N ASP A 150 9.34 18.92 -2.95
CA ASP A 150 9.11 20.15 -3.70
C ASP A 150 8.71 21.33 -2.79
N VAL A 151 7.90 21.08 -1.76
CA VAL A 151 7.49 22.10 -0.77
C VAL A 151 8.68 22.53 0.09
N ALA A 152 9.52 21.60 0.54
CA ALA A 152 10.72 21.90 1.31
C ALA A 152 11.71 22.75 0.50
N ALA A 153 11.94 22.40 -0.77
CA ALA A 153 12.79 23.16 -1.69
C ALA A 153 12.23 24.57 -1.97
N GLY A 154 10.91 24.69 -2.17
CA GLY A 154 10.22 25.97 -2.38
C GLY A 154 10.25 26.90 -1.16
N THR A 155 10.09 26.34 0.04
CA THR A 155 10.13 27.08 1.30
C THR A 155 11.54 27.60 1.60
N GLY A 156 12.57 26.79 1.32
CA GLY A 156 13.97 27.21 1.40
C GLY A 156 14.28 28.38 0.47
N ARG A 157 13.80 28.35 -0.78
CA ARG A 157 13.95 29.44 -1.75
C ARG A 157 13.22 30.73 -1.32
N LYS A 158 12.00 30.61 -0.76
CA LYS A 158 11.19 31.76 -0.31
C LYS A 158 11.77 32.43 0.94
N ARG A 159 12.33 31.64 1.88
CA ARG A 159 12.99 32.14 3.10
C ARG A 159 14.32 32.83 2.78
N ARG A 160 15.09 32.32 1.82
CA ARG A 160 16.34 32.95 1.33
C ARG A 160 16.09 34.26 0.59
N ARG A 161 14.99 34.37 -0.17
CA ARG A 161 14.57 35.64 -0.81
C ARG A 161 14.08 36.69 0.19
N ARG A 162 13.34 36.30 1.24
CA ARG A 162 12.93 37.23 2.30
C ARG A 162 14.12 37.71 3.15
N GLY A 163 15.09 36.83 3.44
CA GLY A 163 16.31 37.23 4.16
C GLY A 163 17.31 38.06 3.34
N GLY A 164 17.14 38.15 2.01
CA GLY A 164 18.02 38.93 1.12
C GLY A 164 17.46 40.31 0.72
N ALA A 165 16.22 40.62 1.09
CA ALA A 165 15.57 41.90 0.75
C ALA A 165 15.56 42.92 1.90
N ASP A 166 16.09 42.57 3.08
CA ASP A 166 16.06 43.39 4.30
C ASP A 166 17.45 43.95 4.68
N HIS A 167 18.36 44.06 3.71
CA HIS A 167 19.74 44.51 3.96
C HIS A 167 20.31 45.46 2.89
N ARG A 168 19.43 46.30 2.31
CA ARG A 168 19.84 47.45 1.50
C ARG A 168 18.90 48.63 1.73
N ASP A 169 18.97 49.22 2.92
CA ASP A 169 18.63 50.63 3.13
C ASP A 169 19.59 51.15 4.21
N GLY A 170 20.70 51.70 3.75
CA GLY A 170 21.77 52.22 4.59
C GLY A 170 22.74 53.01 3.75
N ASP A 171 22.24 54.06 3.08
CA ASP A 171 23.07 55.16 2.57
C ASP A 171 22.66 56.46 3.33
N PRO A 172 23.61 57.37 3.62
CA PRO A 172 23.57 58.30 4.74
C PRO A 172 22.99 59.67 4.32
N PRO A 173 22.76 60.56 5.30
CA PRO A 173 22.91 61.98 5.01
C PRO A 173 23.72 62.74 6.06
N GLY A 174 24.67 63.54 5.58
CA GLY A 174 24.88 64.90 6.07
C GLY A 174 25.78 65.08 7.29
N ARG A 175 27.09 65.26 7.05
CA ARG A 175 27.98 65.95 7.99
C ARG A 175 27.95 67.45 7.67
N THR A 176 26.97 68.15 8.23
CA THR A 176 26.94 69.62 8.27
C THR A 176 27.93 70.12 9.32
N GLY A 177 28.66 71.19 8.96
CA GLY A 177 29.71 71.78 9.77
C GLY A 177 29.22 72.57 10.97
N GLN A 178 30.13 72.72 11.95
CA GLN A 178 30.16 73.77 12.96
C GLN A 178 31.60 73.81 13.50
N HIS A 179 32.39 74.80 13.06
CA HIS A 179 33.29 75.67 13.83
C HIS A 179 34.12 76.53 12.88
#